data_AF-A0A1E4E856-F1
#
_entry.id   AF-A0A1E4E856-F1
#
_cell.length_a   1.000
_cell.length_b   1.000
_cell.length_c   1.000
_cell.angle_alpha   90.00
_cell.angle_beta   90.00
_cell.angle_gamma   90.00
#
_symmetry.space_group_name_H-M   'P 1'
#
loop_
_entity.id
_entity.type
_entity.pdbx_description
1 polymer ?
#
loop_
_entity_poly.entity_id
_entity_poly.type
_entity_poly.pdbx_seq_one_letter_code
_entity_poly.pdbx_strand_id
1 'polypeptide(L)' 'MKKIIFICCILCLFMLLQHTTLAQCAMCTKTASQLGEKPATGLNQGIVYLMLAPFTIVGLIAYRWWTANRNENQNN' A
#
# COMPACT_ATOMS: atom_id res chain seq x y z
N MET A 1 12.36 22.95 -2.17
CA MET A 1 11.41 23.10 -3.31
C MET A 1 11.82 22.24 -4.51
N LYS A 2 12.97 22.46 -5.14
CA LYS A 2 13.43 21.67 -6.31
C LYS A 2 13.53 20.15 -6.08
N LYS A 3 13.97 19.74 -4.88
CA LYS A 3 14.04 18.32 -4.46
C LYS A 3 12.65 17.67 -4.31
N ILE A 4 11.68 18.41 -3.80
CA ILE A 4 10.29 17.94 -3.63
C ILE A 4 9.63 17.78 -5.00
N ILE A 5 9.83 18.76 -5.90
CA ILE A 5 9.34 18.69 -7.28
C ILE A 5 9.95 17.49 -8.01
N PHE A 6 11.25 17.24 -7.84
CA PHE A 6 11.93 16.09 -8.43
C PHE A 6 11.37 14.75 -7.91
N ILE A 7 11.14 14.63 -6.60
CA ILE A 7 10.51 13.45 -5.98
C ILE A 7 9.08 13.25 -6.50
N CYS A 8 8.28 14.31 -6.57
CA CYS A 8 6.92 14.24 -7.12
C CYS A 8 6.92 13.82 -8.60
N CYS A 9 7.84 14.34 -9.42
CA CYS A 9 7.97 13.94 -10.82
C CYS A 9 8.33 12.46 -10.97
N ILE A 10 9.27 11.95 -10.16
CA ILE A 10 9.63 10.52 -10.15
C ILE A 10 8.43 9.66 -9.74
N LEU A 11 7.69 10.06 -8.70
CA LEU A 11 6.51 9.34 -8.24
C LEU A 11 5.43 9.29 -9.33
N CYS A 12 5.20 10.42 -10.00
CA CYS A 12 4.23 10.54 -11.09
C CYS A 12 4.62 9.66 -12.30
N LEU A 13 5.91 9.63 -12.65
CA LEU A 13 6.45 8.74 -13.69
C LEU A 13 6.26 7.26 -13.32
N PHE A 14 6.45 6.89 -12.05
CA PHE A 14 6.21 5.54 -11.57
C PHE A 14 4.74 5.12 -11.66
N MET A 15 3.80 6.04 -11.41
CA MET A 15 2.37 5.75 -11.57
C MET A 15 1.99 5.50 -13.04
N LEU A 16 2.64 6.20 -13.99
CA LEU A 16 2.40 6.02 -15.42
C LEU A 16 2.90 4.66 -15.95
N LEU A 17 3.83 4.00 -15.25
CA LEU A 17 4.41 2.70 -15.60
C LEU A 17 3.58 1.51 -15.08
N GLN A 18 2.30 1.72 -14.77
CA GLN A 18 1.38 0.66 -14.34
C GLN A 18 1.22 -0.42 -15.43
N HIS A 19 1.92 -1.55 -15.25
CA HIS A 19 1.78 -2.72 -16.11
C HIS A 19 0.56 -3.54 -15.69
N THR A 20 -0.07 -4.26 -16.61
CA THR A 20 -1.08 -5.29 -16.28
C THR A 20 -0.41 -6.34 -15.40
N THR A 21 -0.71 -6.32 -14.10
CA THR A 21 0.01 -7.14 -13.13
C THR A 21 -0.49 -8.57 -13.18
N LEU A 22 0.28 -9.45 -13.84
CA LEU A 22 0.31 -10.86 -13.46
C LEU A 22 0.73 -10.91 -11.97
N ALA A 23 0.09 -11.77 -11.18
CA ALA A 23 0.32 -11.83 -9.73
C ALA A 23 1.83 -11.94 -9.45
N GLN A 24 2.37 -11.00 -8.66
CA GLN A 24 3.81 -10.83 -8.45
C GLN A 24 4.41 -11.92 -7.54
N CYS A 25 3.57 -12.69 -6.85
CA CYS A 25 3.98 -13.75 -5.95
C CYS A 25 3.76 -15.11 -6.62
N ALA A 26 4.85 -15.83 -6.93
CA ALA A 26 4.81 -17.13 -7.61
C ALA A 26 3.93 -18.18 -6.89
N MET A 27 3.88 -18.14 -5.56
CA MET A 27 3.01 -18.98 -4.72
C MET A 27 1.52 -18.68 -4.95
N CYS A 28 1.16 -17.40 -5.07
CA CYS A 28 -0.21 -16.96 -5.27
C CYS A 28 -0.72 -17.32 -6.66
N THR A 29 0.14 -17.25 -7.69
CA THR A 29 -0.18 -17.68 -9.05
C THR A 29 -0.46 -19.18 -9.12
N LYS A 30 0.42 -20.01 -8.54
CA LYS A 30 0.23 -21.47 -8.46
C LYS A 30 -1.07 -21.84 -7.76
N THR A 31 -1.36 -21.17 -6.65
CA THR A 31 -2.58 -21.40 -5.87
C THR A 31 -3.81 -20.99 -6.69
N ALA A 32 -3.83 -19.78 -7.25
CA ALA A 32 -4.93 -19.28 -8.07
C ALA A 32 -5.28 -20.23 -9.23
N SER A 33 -4.29 -20.82 -9.89
CA SER A 33 -4.49 -21.77 -10.99
C SER A 33 -5.24 -23.05 -10.58
N GLN A 34 -5.23 -23.42 -9.30
CA GLN A 34 -5.93 -24.61 -8.80
C GLN A 34 -7.35 -24.33 -8.30
N LEU A 35 -7.69 -23.06 -8.08
CA LEU A 35 -8.94 -22.67 -7.43
C LEU A 35 -10.10 -22.41 -8.45
N GLY A 36 -9.81 -22.15 -9.72
CA GLY A 36 -10.80 -21.71 -10.71
C GLY A 36 -11.05 -20.19 -10.66
N GLU A 37 -11.77 -19.64 -11.65
CA GLU A 37 -11.78 -18.18 -11.94
C GLU A 37 -12.30 -17.29 -10.79
N LYS A 38 -13.46 -17.63 -10.21
CA LYS A 38 -14.09 -16.86 -9.11
C LYS A 38 -13.21 -16.79 -7.85
N PRO A 39 -12.76 -17.91 -7.27
CA PRO A 39 -11.91 -17.88 -6.09
C PRO A 39 -10.49 -17.37 -6.37
N ALA A 40 -9.95 -17.53 -7.59
CA ALA A 40 -8.69 -16.89 -7.99
C ALA A 40 -8.78 -15.35 -7.93
N THR A 41 -9.89 -14.78 -8.37
CA THR A 41 -10.15 -13.33 -8.26
C THR A 41 -10.25 -12.88 -6.81
N GLY A 42 -10.92 -13.66 -5.95
CA GLY A 42 -11.01 -13.39 -4.51
C GLY A 42 -9.64 -13.44 -3.81
N LEU A 43 -8.76 -14.35 -4.21
CA LEU A 43 -7.41 -14.46 -3.66
C LEU A 43 -6.57 -13.19 -3.94
N ASN A 44 -6.64 -12.63 -5.15
CA ASN A 44 -5.90 -11.41 -5.49
C ASN A 44 -6.35 -10.21 -4.64
N GLN A 45 -7.66 -10.07 -4.43
CA GLN A 45 -8.21 -9.04 -3.54
C GLN A 45 -7.71 -9.22 -2.10
N GLY A 46 -7.62 -10.47 -1.62
CA GLY A 46 -7.05 -10.79 -0.31
C GLY A 46 -5.57 -10.37 -0.16
N ILE A 47 -4.75 -10.56 -1.19
CA ILE A 47 -3.32 -10.17 -1.17
C ILE A 47 -3.19 -8.65 -1.03
N VAL A 48 -3.95 -7.89 -1.84
CA VAL A 48 -3.93 -6.42 -1.77
C VAL A 48 -4.39 -5.94 -0.40
N TYR A 49 -5.45 -6.54 0.15
CA TYR A 49 -5.93 -6.23 1.50
C TYR A 49 -4.85 -6.46 2.56
N LEU A 50 -4.22 -7.64 2.56
CA LEU A 50 -3.18 -8.00 3.52
C LEU A 50 -1.91 -7.15 3.37
N MET A 51 -1.57 -6.72 2.15
CA MET A 51 -0.43 -5.85 1.89
C MET A 51 -0.68 -4.43 2.39
N LEU A 52 -1.90 -3.89 2.22
CA LEU A 52 -2.25 -2.54 2.68
C LEU A 52 -2.47 -2.45 4.18
N ALA A 53 -3.06 -3.48 4.79
CA ALA A 53 -3.37 -3.52 6.22
C ALA A 53 -2.24 -3.04 7.15
N PRO A 54 -0.99 -3.56 7.08
CA PRO A 54 0.07 -3.14 7.99
C PRO A 54 0.44 -1.66 7.82
N PHE A 55 0.45 -1.15 6.58
CA PHE A 55 0.73 0.27 6.34
C PHE A 55 -0.37 1.17 6.88
N THR A 56 -1.63 0.78 6.71
CA THR A 56 -2.77 1.53 7.26
C THR A 56 -2.74 1.55 8.78
N ILE A 57 -2.48 0.41 9.42
CA ILE A 57 -2.41 0.30 10.89
C ILE A 57 -1.28 1.18 11.43
N VAL A 58 -0.07 1.05 10.89
CA VAL A 58 1.09 1.85 11.33
C VAL A 58 0.84 3.34 11.08
N GLY A 59 0.27 3.70 9.92
CA GLY A 59 -0.07 5.09 9.61
C GLY A 59 -1.06 5.70 10.59
N LEU A 60 -2.10 4.96 11.00
CA LEU A 60 -3.07 5.42 12.00
C LEU A 60 -2.42 5.60 13.38
N ILE A 61 -1.58 4.66 13.80
CA ILE A 61 -0.86 4.74 15.08
C ILE A 61 0.06 5.98 15.08
N ALA A 62 0.86 6.15 14.02
CA ALA A 62 1.77 7.28 13.87
C ALA A 62 1.02 8.61 13.87
N TYR A 63 -0.11 8.71 13.17
CA TYR A 63 -0.94 9.92 13.12
C TYR A 63 -1.51 10.27 14.50
N ARG A 64 -2.04 9.29 15.23
CA ARG A 64 -2.57 9.49 16.60
C ARG A 64 -1.49 9.94 17.57
N TRP A 65 -0.32 9.30 17.52
CA TRP A 65 0.82 9.66 18.37
C TRP A 65 1.32 11.08 18.10
N TRP A 66 1.50 11.45 16.82
CA TRP A 66 1.89 12.81 16.43
C TRP A 66 0.90 13.86 16.96
N THR A 67 -0.41 13.58 16.85
CA THR A 67 -1.45 14.51 17.29
C THR A 67 -1.46 14.66 18.80
N ALA A 68 -1.27 13.58 19.55
CA ALA A 68 -1.17 13.59 21.00
C ALA A 68 0.01 14.47 21.48
N ASN A 69 1.21 14.23 20.95
CA ASN A 69 2.40 15.01 21.32
C ASN A 69 2.29 16.49 20.91
N ARG A 70 1.58 16.80 19.81
CA ARG A 70 1.36 18.19 19.42
C ARG A 70 0.44 18.92 20.40
N ASN A 71 -0.58 18.23 20.92
CA ASN A 71 -1.49 18.82 21.90
C ASN A 71 -0.82 18.97 23.28
N GLU A 72 0.06 18.05 23.67
CA GLU A 72 0.87 18.17 24.89
C GLU A 72 1.81 19.37 24.86
N ASN A 73 2.46 19.64 23.72
CA ASN A 73 3.33 20.82 23.53
C ASN A 73 2.57 22.16 23.42
N GLN A 74 1.23 22.16 23.35
CA GLN A 74 0.41 23.38 23.37
C GLN A 74 -0.16 23.67 24.77
N ASN A 75 -0.16 22.68 25.68
CA ASN A 75 -0.69 22.78 27.04
C ASN A 75 0.40 22.94 28.12
N ASN A 76 1.68 22.92 27.73
CA ASN A 76 2.84 23.34 28.53
C ASN A 76 3.36 24.69 28.04
#